data_AF-F0QA36-F1
#
_entry.id   AF-F0QA36-F1
#
_cell.length_a   1.000
_cell.length_b   1.000
_cell.length_c   1.000
_cell.angle_alpha   90.00
_cell.angle_beta   90.00
_cell.angle_gamma   90.00
#
_symmetry.space_group_name_H-M   'P 1'
#
loop_
_entity.id
_entity.type
_entity.pdbx_description
1 polymer ?
#
loop_
_entity_poly.entity_id
_entity_poly.type
_entity_poly.pdbx_seq_one_letter_code
_entity_poly.pdbx_strand_id
1 'polypeptide(L)'
;MQTATFIRTATAVVALGALAACSSTPPPTDQMAVTRTTVNRVAGEPQVAANAPVELQRARDKLVAAEKAMTDKQYDMARRYAAEAEADARVAETKAEAANNAATLQQVRTSIQSLQSEITRRDPAPAVAPGAAAVPAPMPAPMAAPAIAPRPAANPTAVPGMPVPPTPAPAR
;
A
#
# COMPACT_ATOMS: atom_id res chain seq x y z
N MET A 1 -9.12 -2.67 -63.38
CA MET A 1 -8.21 -3.41 -62.48
C MET A 1 -7.48 -2.52 -61.46
N GLN A 2 -7.35 -1.20 -61.68
CA GLN A 2 -6.70 -0.26 -60.74
C GLN A 2 -7.45 -0.09 -59.39
N THR A 3 -8.78 -0.15 -59.41
CA THR A 3 -9.64 0.16 -58.26
C THR A 3 -9.55 -0.86 -57.12
N ALA A 4 -9.28 -2.13 -57.44
CA ALA A 4 -9.15 -3.20 -56.44
C ALA A 4 -7.86 -3.11 -55.62
N THR A 5 -6.77 -2.59 -56.21
CA THR A 5 -5.48 -2.42 -55.53
C THR A 5 -5.51 -1.23 -54.55
N PHE A 6 -6.26 -0.17 -54.87
CA PHE A 6 -6.45 0.99 -53.98
C PHE A 6 -7.26 0.66 -52.73
N ILE A 7 -8.29 -0.18 -52.85
CA ILE A 7 -9.11 -0.61 -51.69
C ILE A 7 -8.26 -1.45 -50.74
N ARG A 8 -7.44 -2.37 -51.27
CA ARG A 8 -6.62 -3.29 -50.49
C ARG A 8 -5.47 -2.60 -49.74
N THR A 9 -4.92 -1.53 -50.32
CA THR A 9 -3.92 -0.67 -49.67
C THR A 9 -4.56 0.24 -48.60
N ALA A 10 -5.76 0.75 -48.84
CA ALA A 10 -6.50 1.54 -47.85
C ALA A 10 -6.85 0.73 -46.59
N THR A 11 -7.22 -0.55 -46.71
CA THR A 11 -7.52 -1.40 -45.55
C THR A 11 -6.28 -1.68 -44.68
N ALA A 12 -5.11 -1.83 -45.30
CA ALA A 12 -3.86 -2.08 -44.60
C ALA A 12 -3.39 -0.86 -43.78
N VAL A 13 -3.60 0.36 -44.30
CA VAL A 13 -3.24 1.60 -43.59
C VAL A 13 -4.16 1.87 -42.40
N VAL A 14 -5.46 1.59 -42.52
CA VAL A 14 -6.42 1.72 -41.41
C VAL A 14 -6.13 0.70 -40.30
N ALA A 15 -5.74 -0.53 -40.66
CA ALA A 15 -5.34 -1.55 -39.68
C ALA A 15 -4.07 -1.14 -38.91
N LEU A 16 -3.10 -0.49 -39.55
CA LEU A 16 -1.90 0.03 -38.87
C LEU A 16 -2.19 1.25 -37.99
N GLY A 17 -3.14 2.12 -38.39
CA GLY A 17 -3.57 3.27 -37.59
C GLY A 17 -4.34 2.91 -36.32
N ALA A 18 -5.07 1.79 -36.32
CA ALA A 18 -5.81 1.32 -35.15
C ALA A 18 -4.90 0.91 -33.98
N LEU A 19 -3.65 0.49 -34.24
CA LEU A 19 -2.68 0.21 -33.17
C LEU A 19 -2.10 1.48 -32.53
N ALA A 20 -2.02 2.60 -33.26
CA ALA A 20 -1.56 3.88 -32.70
C ALA A 20 -2.61 4.55 -31.80
N ALA A 21 -3.89 4.26 -32.00
CA ALA A 21 -4.97 4.75 -31.13
C ALA A 21 -4.95 4.12 -29.72
N CYS A 22 -4.35 2.94 -29.55
CA CYS A 22 -4.10 2.35 -28.22
C CYS A 22 -2.95 3.03 -27.44
N SER A 23 -2.28 4.04 -28.01
CA SER A 23 -1.21 4.81 -27.33
C SER A 23 -1.64 6.23 -26.94
N SER A 24 -2.89 6.63 -27.19
CA SER A 24 -3.39 7.91 -26.66
C SER A 24 -3.62 7.74 -25.17
N THR A 25 -2.59 8.02 -24.35
CA THR A 25 -2.70 7.94 -22.91
C THR A 25 -3.40 9.20 -22.38
N PRO A 26 -4.66 9.07 -21.91
CA PRO A 26 -5.35 10.19 -21.32
C PRO A 26 -4.60 10.67 -20.06
N PRO A 27 -4.77 11.95 -19.67
CA PRO A 27 -4.17 12.47 -18.45
C PRO A 27 -4.54 11.60 -17.23
N PRO A 28 -3.57 11.14 -16.41
CA PRO A 28 -3.82 10.24 -15.28
C PRO A 28 -4.30 10.97 -14.02
N THR A 29 -5.34 11.78 -14.13
CA THR A 29 -5.84 12.62 -13.02
C THR A 29 -6.28 11.80 -11.80
N ASP A 30 -6.97 10.68 -12.05
CA ASP A 30 -7.49 9.82 -10.97
C ASP A 30 -6.35 9.17 -10.19
N GLN A 31 -5.34 8.63 -10.88
CA GLN A 31 -4.18 8.06 -10.23
C GLN A 31 -3.40 9.13 -9.44
N MET A 32 -3.20 10.32 -10.01
CA MET A 32 -2.55 11.41 -9.27
C MET A 32 -3.28 11.77 -7.98
N ALA A 33 -4.62 11.76 -7.99
CA ALA A 33 -5.42 12.01 -6.79
C ALA A 33 -5.25 10.89 -5.74
N VAL A 34 -5.24 9.63 -6.18
CA VAL A 34 -4.99 8.46 -5.30
C VAL A 34 -3.59 8.52 -4.69
N THR A 35 -2.57 8.83 -5.50
CA THR A 35 -1.18 8.95 -5.04
C THR A 35 -1.05 10.07 -4.01
N ARG A 36 -1.57 11.27 -4.29
CA ARG A 36 -1.57 12.40 -3.34
C ARG A 36 -2.21 12.02 -2.02
N THR A 37 -3.38 11.39 -2.08
CA THR A 37 -4.11 10.96 -0.87
C THR A 37 -3.31 9.93 -0.08
N THR A 38 -2.70 8.97 -0.77
CA THR A 38 -1.88 7.92 -0.14
C THR A 38 -0.65 8.51 0.53
N VAL A 39 0.13 9.33 -0.18
CA VAL A 39 1.34 9.98 0.37
C VAL A 39 0.98 10.88 1.54
N ASN A 40 -0.09 11.68 1.44
CA ASN A 40 -0.52 12.56 2.53
C ASN A 40 -1.01 11.79 3.76
N ARG A 41 -1.75 10.71 3.56
CA ARG A 41 -2.20 9.84 4.65
C ARG A 41 -1.02 9.23 5.39
N VAL A 42 -0.10 8.59 4.66
CA VAL A 42 1.11 7.98 5.21
C VAL A 42 2.02 9.02 5.87
N ALA A 43 2.09 10.22 5.29
CA ALA A 43 2.87 11.32 5.86
C ALA A 43 2.27 11.92 7.14
N GLY A 44 0.96 11.82 7.32
CA GLY A 44 0.26 12.25 8.53
C GLY A 44 0.46 11.29 9.71
N GLU A 45 0.97 10.09 9.46
CA GLU A 45 1.22 9.10 10.50
C GLU A 45 2.53 9.37 11.24
N PRO A 46 2.49 9.68 12.55
CA PRO A 46 3.68 10.04 13.31
C PRO A 46 4.71 8.90 13.37
N GLN A 47 4.25 7.64 13.41
CA GLN A 47 5.13 6.47 13.37
C GLN A 47 5.94 6.38 12.08
N VAL A 48 5.43 6.86 10.95
CA VAL A 48 6.14 6.76 9.66
C VAL A 48 7.29 7.74 9.61
N ALA A 49 7.07 8.98 10.07
CA ALA A 49 8.13 9.97 10.17
C ALA A 49 9.29 9.53 11.09
N ALA A 50 8.98 8.79 12.16
CA ALA A 50 9.97 8.30 13.11
C ALA A 50 10.74 7.06 12.60
N ASN A 51 10.07 6.13 11.92
CA ASN A 51 10.65 4.81 11.59
C ASN A 51 11.07 4.64 10.12
N ALA A 52 10.50 5.44 9.20
CA ALA A 52 10.75 5.33 7.76
C ALA A 52 10.84 6.70 7.05
N PRO A 53 11.70 7.63 7.52
CA PRO A 53 11.79 8.98 6.96
C PRO A 53 12.33 8.99 5.51
N VAL A 54 13.24 8.07 5.17
CA VAL A 54 13.88 8.02 3.85
C VAL A 54 12.87 7.60 2.78
N GLU A 55 12.07 6.58 3.05
CA GLU A 55 11.08 6.02 2.14
C GLU A 55 9.92 7.00 1.94
N LEU A 56 9.48 7.66 3.01
CA LEU A 56 8.49 8.73 2.94
C LEU A 56 9.00 9.92 2.12
N GLN A 57 10.28 10.28 2.27
CA GLN A 57 10.87 11.34 1.46
C GLN A 57 10.92 10.96 -0.02
N ARG A 58 11.34 9.74 -0.36
CA ARG A 58 11.32 9.23 -1.75
C ARG A 58 9.92 9.29 -2.36
N ALA A 59 8.90 8.91 -1.60
CA ALA A 59 7.51 8.99 -2.05
C ALA A 59 7.10 10.44 -2.36
N ARG A 60 7.49 11.40 -1.50
CA ARG A 60 7.24 12.84 -1.74
C ARG A 60 7.96 13.35 -2.97
N ASP A 61 9.26 13.05 -3.09
CA ASP A 61 10.08 13.51 -4.21
C ASP A 61 9.52 13.00 -5.55
N LYS A 62 9.10 11.74 -5.60
CA LYS A 62 8.47 11.15 -6.79
C LYS A 62 7.08 11.70 -7.07
N LEU A 63 6.29 12.02 -6.04
CA LEU A 63 5.02 12.70 -6.24
C LEU A 63 5.24 14.08 -6.90
N VAL A 64 6.23 14.85 -6.43
CA VAL A 64 6.60 16.14 -7.05
C VAL A 64 7.07 15.94 -8.50
N ALA A 65 7.87 14.90 -8.78
CA ALA A 65 8.28 14.56 -10.14
C ALA A 65 7.08 14.18 -11.03
N ALA A 66 6.10 13.46 -10.49
CA ALA A 66 4.86 13.10 -11.18
C ALA A 66 4.03 14.34 -11.50
N GLU A 67 3.91 15.28 -10.56
CA GLU A 67 3.20 16.55 -10.76
C GLU A 67 3.87 17.41 -11.83
N LYS A 68 5.20 17.48 -11.82
CA LYS A 68 5.97 18.15 -12.87
C LYS A 68 5.70 17.50 -14.23
N ALA A 69 5.74 16.18 -14.33
CA ALA A 69 5.45 15.47 -15.57
C ALA A 69 3.99 15.69 -16.05
N MET A 70 3.02 15.85 -15.13
CA MET A 70 1.65 16.24 -15.47
C MET A 70 1.60 17.63 -16.11
N THR A 71 2.31 18.61 -15.53
CA THR A 71 2.40 19.97 -16.07
C THR A 71 3.09 19.99 -17.44
N ASP A 72 4.14 19.18 -17.60
CA ASP A 72 4.90 19.04 -18.85
C ASP A 72 4.17 18.17 -19.90
N LYS A 73 2.94 17.71 -19.61
CA LYS A 73 2.10 16.83 -20.45
C LYS A 73 2.75 15.48 -20.80
N GLN A 74 3.70 15.04 -19.98
CA GLN A 74 4.36 13.73 -20.08
C GLN A 74 3.58 12.69 -19.27
N TYR A 75 2.36 12.37 -19.73
CA TYR A 75 1.41 11.56 -18.97
C TYR A 75 1.91 10.14 -18.63
N ASP A 76 2.72 9.53 -19.49
CA ASP A 76 3.31 8.22 -19.19
C ASP A 76 4.34 8.28 -18.07
N MET A 77 5.16 9.33 -18.05
CA MET A 77 6.13 9.56 -16.96
C MET A 77 5.41 9.91 -15.66
N ALA A 78 4.36 10.74 -15.74
CA ALA A 78 3.52 11.05 -14.58
C ALA A 78 2.92 9.78 -13.95
N ARG A 79 2.35 8.88 -14.76
CA ARG A 79 1.82 7.59 -14.29
C ARG A 79 2.88 6.73 -13.61
N ARG A 80 4.07 6.66 -14.19
CA ARG A 80 5.18 5.87 -13.64
C ARG A 80 5.64 6.42 -12.30
N TYR A 81 5.92 7.73 -12.23
CA TYR A 81 6.34 8.37 -10.98
C TYR A 81 5.25 8.30 -9.90
N ALA A 82 3.97 8.44 -10.28
CA ALA A 82 2.85 8.29 -9.35
C ALA A 82 2.79 6.87 -8.76
N ALA A 83 2.86 5.84 -9.60
CA ALA A 83 2.87 4.44 -9.16
C ALA A 83 4.08 4.12 -8.26
N GLU A 84 5.26 4.66 -8.61
CA GLU A 84 6.45 4.51 -7.78
C GLU A 84 6.32 5.25 -6.44
N ALA A 85 5.73 6.44 -6.41
CA ALA A 85 5.48 7.19 -5.18
C ALA A 85 4.51 6.44 -4.25
N GLU A 86 3.46 5.82 -4.79
CA GLU A 86 2.55 4.96 -4.02
C GLU A 86 3.26 3.73 -3.46
N ALA A 87 4.16 3.11 -4.24
CA ALA A 87 4.94 1.98 -3.78
C ALA A 87 5.88 2.38 -2.64
N ASP A 88 6.62 3.48 -2.79
CA ASP A 88 7.52 3.99 -1.74
C ASP A 88 6.74 4.37 -0.47
N ALA A 89 5.55 4.96 -0.60
CA ALA A 89 4.68 5.27 0.54
C ALA A 89 4.26 4.00 1.29
N ARG A 90 3.90 2.92 0.57
CA ARG A 90 3.55 1.63 1.18
C ARG A 90 4.75 0.96 1.85
N VAL A 91 5.96 1.11 1.29
CA VAL A 91 7.18 0.64 1.95
C VAL A 91 7.40 1.40 3.26
N ALA A 92 7.19 2.73 3.26
CA ALA A 92 7.31 3.53 4.46
C ALA A 92 6.29 3.12 5.54
N GLU A 93 5.02 2.96 5.16
CA GLU A 93 3.92 2.51 6.03
C GLU A 93 4.23 1.15 6.65
N THR A 94 4.52 0.14 5.83
CA THR A 94 4.80 -1.23 6.31
C THR A 94 6.03 -1.32 7.20
N LYS A 95 7.08 -0.52 6.92
CA LYS A 95 8.27 -0.44 7.77
C LYS A 95 7.95 0.19 9.13
N ALA A 96 7.11 1.22 9.15
CA ALA A 96 6.67 1.86 10.37
C ALA A 96 5.78 0.94 11.21
N GLU A 97 4.85 0.23 10.58
CA GLU A 97 4.02 -0.79 11.21
C GLU A 97 4.88 -1.91 11.82
N ALA A 98 5.88 -2.40 11.08
CA ALA A 98 6.79 -3.43 11.58
C ALA A 98 7.56 -2.97 12.83
N ALA A 99 8.06 -1.73 12.85
CA ALA A 99 8.74 -1.16 14.00
C ALA A 99 7.79 -1.00 15.21
N ASN A 100 6.57 -0.51 14.98
CA ASN A 100 5.56 -0.35 16.03
C ASN A 100 5.13 -1.70 16.63
N ASN A 101 4.93 -2.71 15.79
CA ASN A 101 4.62 -4.07 16.22
C ASN A 101 5.76 -4.67 17.04
N ALA A 102 7.02 -4.47 16.64
CA ALA A 102 8.17 -4.92 17.41
C ALA A 102 8.24 -4.26 18.80
N ALA A 103 7.99 -2.95 18.89
CA ALA A 103 7.94 -2.23 20.16
C ALA A 103 6.81 -2.74 21.06
N THR A 104 5.62 -2.96 20.49
CA THR A 104 4.45 -3.51 21.20
C THR A 104 4.74 -4.90 21.75
N LEU A 105 5.36 -5.78 20.95
CA LEU A 105 5.78 -7.11 21.38
C LEU A 105 6.78 -7.05 22.55
N GLN A 106 7.73 -6.12 22.51
CA GLN A 106 8.66 -5.93 23.60
C GLN A 106 7.95 -5.47 24.88
N GLN A 107 7.00 -4.54 24.77
CA GLN A 107 6.21 -4.08 25.92
C GLN A 107 5.39 -5.20 26.56
N VAL A 108 4.79 -6.09 25.76
CA VAL A 108 4.06 -7.26 26.25
C VAL A 108 5.01 -8.23 26.95
N ARG A 109 6.18 -8.52 26.38
CA ARG A 109 7.19 -9.39 27.00
C ARG A 109 7.67 -8.84 28.35
N THR A 110 7.97 -7.55 28.42
CA THR A 110 8.36 -6.89 29.67
C THR A 110 7.25 -6.95 30.71
N SER A 111 5.99 -6.75 30.31
CA SER A 111 4.83 -6.88 31.20
C SER A 111 4.68 -8.31 31.74
N ILE A 112 4.89 -9.33 30.92
CA ILE A 112 4.85 -10.73 31.36
C ILE A 112 5.98 -11.02 32.35
N GLN A 113 7.20 -10.53 32.09
CA GLN A 113 8.34 -10.71 32.99
C GLN A 113 8.13 -10.01 34.34
N SER A 114 7.57 -8.80 34.34
CA SER A 114 7.27 -8.09 35.59
C SER A 114 6.21 -8.82 36.41
N LEU A 115 5.15 -9.32 35.77
CA LEU A 115 4.13 -10.15 36.42
C LEU A 115 4.73 -11.43 37.02
N GLN A 116 5.61 -12.14 36.30
CA GLN A 116 6.28 -13.33 36.82
C GLN A 116 7.17 -13.00 38.02
N SER A 117 7.93 -11.89 37.96
CA SER A 117 8.79 -11.46 39.07
C SER A 117 7.99 -11.09 40.32
N GLU A 118 6.82 -10.48 40.15
CA GLU A 118 5.92 -10.15 41.25
C GLU A 118 5.31 -11.41 41.88
N ILE A 119 5.00 -12.45 41.08
CA ILE A 119 4.54 -13.75 41.60
C ILE A 119 5.65 -14.41 42.44
N THR A 120 6.88 -14.51 41.90
CA THR A 120 8.03 -15.08 42.63
C THR A 120 8.36 -14.30 43.91
N ARG A 121 8.18 -12.98 43.91
CA ARG A 121 8.43 -12.14 45.08
C ARG A 121 7.36 -12.25 46.16
N ARG A 122 6.08 -12.36 45.77
CA ARG A 122 4.94 -12.50 46.71
C ARG A 122 4.84 -13.89 47.31
N ASP A 123 5.41 -14.89 46.63
CA ASP A 123 5.46 -16.27 47.08
C ASP A 123 6.91 -16.70 47.38
N PRO A 124 7.54 -16.23 48.48
CA PRO A 124 8.82 -16.77 48.92
C PRO A 124 8.59 -18.12 49.64
N ALA A 125 8.26 -19.16 48.87
CA ALA A 125 8.15 -20.53 49.38
C ALA A 125 9.22 -21.45 48.73
N PRO A 126 9.69 -22.47 49.46
CA PRO A 126 11.09 -22.87 49.52
C PRO A 126 11.59 -23.51 48.24
N ALA A 127 12.91 -23.49 48.06
CA ALA A 127 13.65 -24.21 47.03
C ALA A 127 13.11 -25.63 46.81
N VAL A 128 12.24 -25.80 45.82
CA VAL A 128 11.96 -27.11 45.23
C VAL A 128 12.96 -27.29 44.09
N ALA A 129 13.80 -28.31 44.25
CA ALA A 129 14.88 -28.72 43.36
C ALA A 129 14.41 -28.90 41.89
N PRO A 130 15.32 -28.82 40.90
CA PRO A 130 14.97 -28.78 39.50
C PRO A 130 14.48 -30.16 39.03
N GLY A 131 13.21 -30.24 38.68
CA GLY A 131 12.58 -31.52 38.32
C GLY A 131 11.26 -31.34 37.60
N ALA A 132 11.18 -30.44 36.63
CA ALA A 132 10.08 -30.42 35.68
C ALA A 132 10.57 -29.85 34.35
N ALA A 133 11.00 -30.79 33.50
CA ALA A 133 10.99 -30.73 32.04
C ALA A 133 11.10 -29.33 31.42
N ALA A 134 12.29 -29.06 30.88
CA ALA A 134 12.44 -28.19 29.72
C ALA A 134 11.39 -28.60 28.67
N VAL A 135 10.29 -27.87 28.60
CA VAL A 135 9.50 -27.80 27.38
C VAL A 135 10.34 -26.92 26.47
N PRO A 136 10.95 -27.43 25.38
CA PRO A 136 11.58 -26.55 24.43
C PRO A 136 10.48 -25.61 23.94
N ALA A 137 10.64 -24.31 24.23
CA ALA A 137 9.85 -23.31 23.54
C ALA A 137 9.99 -23.61 22.04
N PRO A 138 8.89 -23.73 21.26
CA PRO A 138 9.05 -23.78 19.83
C PRO A 138 9.81 -22.50 19.46
N MET A 139 11.00 -22.65 18.85
CA MET A 139 11.58 -21.54 18.13
C MET A 139 10.46 -20.99 17.25
N PRO A 140 10.21 -19.67 17.23
CA PRO A 140 9.39 -19.14 16.16
C PRO A 140 10.09 -19.59 14.88
N ALA A 141 9.39 -20.39 14.08
CA ALA A 141 9.79 -20.61 12.69
C ALA A 141 10.14 -19.23 12.10
N PRO A 142 11.11 -19.13 11.16
CA PRO A 142 11.18 -17.91 10.37
C PRO A 142 9.77 -17.74 9.80
N MET A 143 9.03 -16.74 10.29
CA MET A 143 7.74 -16.43 9.72
C MET A 143 8.10 -16.07 8.29
N ALA A 144 7.82 -17.01 7.39
CA ALA A 144 7.85 -16.77 5.97
C ALA A 144 7.14 -15.44 5.78
N ALA A 145 7.82 -14.51 5.11
CA ALA A 145 7.19 -13.31 4.61
C ALA A 145 5.81 -13.73 4.08
N PRO A 146 4.70 -13.12 4.55
CA PRO A 146 3.41 -13.52 4.04
C PRO A 146 3.50 -13.35 2.53
N ALA A 147 3.30 -14.45 1.80
CA ALA A 147 3.10 -14.37 0.37
C ALA A 147 1.97 -13.37 0.19
N ILE A 148 2.32 -12.19 -0.32
CA ILE A 148 1.40 -11.12 -0.63
C ILE A 148 0.49 -11.72 -1.69
N ALA A 149 -0.67 -12.23 -1.28
CA ALA A 149 -1.74 -12.50 -2.21
C ALA A 149 -2.00 -11.18 -2.94
N PRO A 150 -2.05 -11.16 -4.27
CA PRO A 150 -2.45 -9.95 -4.98
C PRO A 150 -3.82 -9.55 -4.43
N ARG A 151 -3.90 -8.37 -3.80
CA ARG A 151 -5.18 -7.80 -3.37
C ARG A 151 -6.09 -7.80 -4.61
N PRO A 152 -7.33 -8.32 -4.52
CA PRO A 152 -8.24 -8.26 -5.66
C PRO A 152 -8.37 -6.80 -6.09
N ALA A 153 -8.24 -6.56 -7.39
CA ALA A 153 -8.35 -5.24 -7.98
C ALA A 153 -9.59 -4.55 -7.41
N ALA A 154 -9.37 -3.49 -6.62
CA ALA A 154 -10.46 -2.67 -6.13
C ALA A 154 -11.17 -2.09 -7.37
N ASN A 155 -12.45 -2.40 -7.50
CA ASN A 155 -13.32 -1.80 -8.50
C ASN A 155 -13.30 -0.27 -8.29
N PRO A 156 -12.86 0.55 -9.26
CA PRO A 156 -12.63 1.98 -9.06
C PRO A 156 -13.91 2.82 -8.85
N THR A 157 -15.09 2.19 -8.77
CA THR A 157 -16.38 2.87 -8.62
C THR A 157 -16.95 2.88 -7.20
N ALA A 158 -16.30 2.24 -6.22
CA ALA A 158 -16.77 2.25 -4.84
C ALA A 158 -16.22 3.46 -4.08
N VAL A 159 -16.96 4.58 -4.11
CA VAL A 159 -16.69 5.77 -3.29
C VAL A 159 -17.25 5.52 -1.88
N PRO A 160 -16.42 5.43 -0.81
CA PRO A 160 -16.92 5.33 0.54
C PRO A 160 -17.37 6.72 1.00
N GLY A 161 -18.66 6.93 1.24
CA GLY A 161 -19.15 8.09 1.99
C GLY A 161 -20.13 9.05 1.30
N MET A 162 -20.81 8.68 0.21
CA MET A 162 -21.97 9.48 -0.23
C MET A 162 -23.17 9.24 0.72
N PRO A 163 -23.82 10.30 1.24
CA PRO A 163 -25.08 10.16 1.97
C PRO A 163 -26.16 9.65 1.01
N VAL A 164 -26.89 8.62 1.46
CA VAL A 164 -28.04 8.05 0.74
C VAL A 164 -29.12 9.12 0.63
N PRO A 165 -29.62 9.46 -0.56
CA PRO A 165 -30.73 10.42 -0.68
C PRO A 165 -32.00 9.82 -0.05
N PRO A 166 -32.84 10.62 0.62
CA PRO A 166 -34.11 10.14 1.13
C PRO A 166 -35.03 9.74 -0.04
N THR A 167 -35.59 8.54 0.07
CA THR A 167 -36.61 8.01 -0.83
C THR A 167 -37.84 8.94 -0.87
N PRO A 168 -38.36 9.29 -2.05
CA PRO A 168 -39.62 10.03 -2.13
C PRO A 168 -40.79 9.13 -1.69
N ALA A 169 -41.58 9.64 -0.75
CA ALA A 169 -42.83 9.03 -0.31
C ALA A 169 -43.84 8.95 -1.48
N PRO A 170 -44.69 7.91 -1.55
CA PRO A 170 -45.71 7.82 -2.58
C PRO A 170 -46.76 8.93 -2.38
N ALA A 171 -47.03 9.68 -3.46
CA ALA A 171 -48.12 10.64 -3.52
C ALA A 171 -49.47 9.93 -3.29
N ARG A 172 -50.32 10.54 -2.47
CA ARG A 172 -51.66 10.09 -2.14
C ARG A 172 -52.69 10.80 -3.02
#